data_AF-A0AAX2K8C9-F1
#
_entry.id   AF-A0AAX2K8C9-F1
#
_cell.length_a   1.000
_cell.length_b   1.000
_cell.length_c   1.000
_cell.angle_alpha   90.00
_cell.angle_beta   90.00
_cell.angle_gamma   90.00
#
_symmetry.space_group_name_H-M   'P 1'
#
loop_
_entity.id
_entity.type
_entity.pdbx_description
1 polymer ?
#
loop_
_entity_poly.entity_id
_entity_poly.type
_entity_poly.pdbx_seq_one_letter_code
_entity_poly.pdbx_strand_id
1 'polypeptide(L)'
;MPALDLIRPSVTAMRVIASVNAEFARELKLPPHIRSLGLISADSDDVTYIAADEATKQAMVEVVYGRSLYAGAAHGPSPTAGEVLIMLGGPNPAEVRAGLDAMVAHIENGAAFQWANDAEKHRLPGACGFRVPVLISHQPPGSRLAIRWRIWWHRRWKRPMALMQR
;
A
#
# COMPACT_ATOMS: atom_id res chain seq x y z
N MET A 1 -21.53 -16.97 0.31
CA MET A 1 -20.57 -17.62 1.24
C MET A 1 -20.73 -16.98 2.62
N PRO A 2 -20.25 -17.56 3.75
CA PRO A 2 -20.51 -16.96 5.05
C PRO A 2 -19.80 -15.61 5.19
N ALA A 3 -20.46 -14.67 5.87
CA ALA A 3 -19.90 -13.39 6.27
C ALA A 3 -18.53 -13.57 6.95
N LEU A 4 -17.61 -12.65 6.70
CA LEU A 4 -16.22 -12.60 7.20
C LEU A 4 -15.17 -13.45 6.44
N ASP A 5 -15.50 -14.05 5.29
CA ASP A 5 -14.49 -14.68 4.43
C ASP A 5 -13.43 -13.68 3.96
N LEU A 6 -12.16 -14.13 3.95
CA LEU A 6 -11.01 -13.30 3.58
C LEU A 6 -10.87 -13.19 2.07
N ILE A 7 -10.89 -11.95 1.59
CA ILE A 7 -10.50 -11.57 0.23
C ILE A 7 -8.98 -11.57 0.19
N ARG A 8 -8.41 -12.59 -0.46
CA ARG A 8 -6.96 -12.72 -0.63
C ARG A 8 -6.48 -11.69 -1.66
N PRO A 9 -5.65 -10.73 -1.26
CA PRO A 9 -5.06 -9.81 -2.21
C PRO A 9 -3.91 -10.50 -2.95
N SER A 10 -3.60 -10.00 -4.13
CA SER A 10 -2.61 -10.57 -5.03
C SER A 10 -1.69 -9.49 -5.60
N VAL A 11 -0.42 -9.88 -5.75
CA VAL A 11 0.60 -9.04 -6.38
C VAL A 11 0.46 -9.18 -7.89
N THR A 12 0.30 -8.06 -8.59
CA THR A 12 0.04 -8.06 -10.04
C THR A 12 1.32 -7.93 -10.85
N ALA A 13 2.29 -7.16 -10.35
CA ALA A 13 3.62 -7.06 -10.94
C ALA A 13 4.67 -6.64 -9.91
N MET A 14 5.91 -7.08 -10.14
CA MET A 14 7.06 -6.71 -9.32
C MET A 14 8.31 -6.54 -10.19
N ARG A 15 9.14 -5.54 -9.88
CA ARG A 15 10.41 -5.31 -10.57
C ARG A 15 11.44 -4.65 -9.66
N VAL A 16 12.70 -5.06 -9.78
CA VAL A 16 13.84 -4.40 -9.14
C VAL A 16 14.67 -3.67 -10.18
N ILE A 17 14.99 -2.41 -9.89
CA ILE A 17 15.97 -1.61 -10.62
C ILE A 17 17.21 -1.52 -9.73
N ALA A 18 18.26 -2.26 -10.11
CA ALA A 18 19.47 -2.36 -9.31
C ALA A 18 20.22 -1.02 -9.19
N SER A 19 20.25 -0.25 -10.28
CA SER A 19 20.87 1.08 -10.33
C SER A 19 19.98 2.03 -11.11
N VAL A 20 19.46 3.04 -10.44
CA VAL A 20 18.56 4.04 -11.03
C VAL A 20 19.36 5.05 -11.85
N ASN A 21 18.83 5.46 -13.00
CA ASN A 21 19.41 6.54 -13.79
C ASN A 21 19.40 7.85 -12.97
N ALA A 22 20.51 8.59 -12.99
CA ALA A 22 20.67 9.87 -12.29
C ALA A 22 19.58 10.90 -12.66
N GLU A 23 19.12 10.95 -13.91
CA GLU A 23 18.02 11.83 -14.30
C GLU A 23 16.71 11.47 -13.61
N PHE A 24 16.36 10.19 -13.64
CA PHE A 24 15.14 9.71 -13.00
C PHE A 24 15.19 9.85 -11.47
N ALA A 25 16.36 9.65 -10.86
CA ALA A 25 16.57 9.88 -9.44
C ALA A 25 16.35 11.36 -9.04
N ARG A 26 16.73 12.31 -9.91
CA ARG A 26 16.48 13.75 -9.67
C ARG A 26 15.00 14.09 -9.77
N GLU A 27 14.28 13.53 -10.74
CA GLU A 27 12.83 13.75 -10.88
C GLU A 27 12.04 13.21 -9.69
N LEU A 28 12.42 12.01 -9.23
CA LEU A 28 11.87 11.38 -8.03
C LEU A 28 12.36 12.03 -6.72
N LYS A 29 13.28 12.99 -6.80
CA LYS A 29 13.89 13.68 -5.65
C LYS A 29 14.45 12.70 -4.62
N LEU A 30 15.14 11.66 -5.11
CA LEU A 30 15.71 10.63 -4.26
C LEU A 30 16.86 11.19 -3.41
N PRO A 31 16.96 10.78 -2.14
CA PRO A 31 18.13 11.10 -1.33
C PRO A 31 19.37 10.32 -1.83
N PRO A 32 20.59 10.83 -1.58
CA PRO A 32 21.81 10.32 -2.19
C PRO A 32 22.19 8.90 -1.75
N HIS A 33 21.66 8.42 -0.62
CA HIS A 33 21.87 7.06 -0.13
C HIS A 33 20.99 6.01 -0.84
N ILE A 34 19.95 6.42 -1.58
CA ILE A 34 19.08 5.51 -2.33
C ILE A 34 19.59 5.39 -3.76
N ARG A 35 20.01 4.17 -4.13
CA ARG A 35 20.49 3.86 -5.49
C ARG A 35 19.71 2.78 -6.21
N SER A 36 18.99 1.96 -5.45
CA SER A 36 18.18 0.87 -5.98
C SER A 36 16.71 1.15 -5.70
N LEU A 37 15.85 0.77 -6.65
CA LEU A 37 14.40 0.90 -6.51
C LEU A 37 13.71 -0.45 -6.68
N GLY A 38 12.68 -0.70 -5.86
CA GLY A 38 11.76 -1.81 -5.96
C GLY A 38 10.39 -1.29 -6.32
N LEU A 39 9.81 -1.81 -7.39
CA LEU A 39 8.48 -1.47 -7.88
C LEU A 39 7.57 -2.65 -7.60
N ILE A 40 6.42 -2.39 -6.99
CA ILE A 40 5.40 -3.40 -6.74
C ILE A 40 4.01 -2.82 -6.96
N SER A 41 3.18 -3.58 -7.65
CA SER A 41 1.76 -3.30 -7.82
C SER A 41 0.92 -4.45 -7.33
N ALA A 42 -0.26 -4.13 -6.80
CA ALA A 42 -1.18 -5.09 -6.24
C ALA A 42 -2.63 -4.67 -6.45
N ASP A 43 -3.54 -5.61 -6.26
CA ASP A 43 -4.99 -5.42 -6.37
C ASP A 43 -5.63 -4.76 -5.15
N SER A 44 -4.86 -4.55 -4.08
CA SER A 44 -5.35 -4.05 -2.80
C SER A 44 -4.48 -2.93 -2.25
N ASP A 45 -4.99 -1.70 -2.28
CA ASP A 45 -4.21 -0.52 -1.89
C ASP A 45 -3.86 -0.47 -0.40
N ASP A 46 -4.85 -0.53 0.49
CA ASP A 46 -4.61 -0.45 1.94
C ASP A 46 -3.70 -1.57 2.46
N VAL A 47 -3.89 -2.80 1.98
CA VAL A 47 -3.03 -3.94 2.34
C VAL A 47 -1.60 -3.69 1.90
N THR A 48 -1.41 -3.16 0.69
CA THR A 48 -0.08 -2.88 0.16
C THR A 48 0.60 -1.74 0.92
N TYR A 49 -0.13 -0.73 1.39
CA TYR A 49 0.46 0.30 2.27
C TYR A 49 0.89 -0.27 3.63
N ILE A 50 0.12 -1.19 4.20
CA ILE A 50 0.49 -1.88 5.44
C ILE A 50 1.75 -2.75 5.21
N ALA A 51 1.78 -3.48 4.10
CA ALA A 51 2.93 -4.30 3.72
C ALA A 51 4.18 -3.44 3.48
N ALA A 52 4.03 -2.24 2.91
CA ALA A 52 5.13 -1.31 2.71
C ALA A 52 5.67 -0.77 4.04
N ASP A 53 4.81 -0.42 5.00
CA ASP A 53 5.24 -0.04 6.36
C ASP A 53 6.02 -1.16 7.03
N GLU A 54 5.57 -2.40 6.89
CA GLU A 54 6.25 -3.55 7.46
C GLU A 54 7.59 -3.83 6.78
N ALA A 55 7.68 -3.66 5.46
CA ALA A 55 8.94 -3.77 4.74
C ALA A 55 10.02 -2.78 5.26
N THR A 56 9.64 -1.56 5.65
CA THR A 56 10.58 -0.59 6.25
C THR A 56 11.11 -1.00 7.63
N LYS A 57 10.49 -1.98 8.29
CA LYS A 57 10.96 -2.52 9.57
C LYS A 57 11.87 -3.73 9.38
N GLN A 58 11.66 -4.49 8.32
CA GLN A 58 12.39 -5.73 8.02
C GLN A 58 13.69 -5.48 7.24
N ALA A 59 13.73 -4.43 6.42
CA ALA A 59 14.87 -4.10 5.57
C ALA A 59 15.22 -2.60 5.62
N MET A 60 16.43 -2.24 5.21
CA MET A 60 16.89 -0.85 5.10
C MET A 60 16.31 -0.17 3.84
N VAL A 61 14.99 -0.09 3.78
CA VAL A 61 14.23 0.47 2.65
C VAL A 61 13.29 1.58 3.12
N GLU A 62 13.03 2.53 2.23
CA GLU A 62 12.12 3.65 2.45
C GLU A 62 11.07 3.69 1.34
N VAL A 63 9.83 4.05 1.68
CA VAL A 63 8.78 4.25 0.67
C VAL A 63 9.00 5.60 -0.02
N VAL A 64 9.50 5.55 -1.25
CA VAL A 64 9.75 6.73 -2.10
C VAL A 64 8.45 7.24 -2.71
N TYR A 65 7.61 6.32 -3.15
CA TYR A 65 6.36 6.64 -3.83
C TYR A 65 5.29 5.63 -3.47
N GLY A 66 4.06 6.10 -3.31
CA GLY A 66 2.92 5.25 -3.09
C GLY A 66 1.65 5.97 -3.50
N ARG A 67 0.98 5.47 -4.55
CA ARG A 67 -0.30 6.00 -5.00
C ARG A 67 -1.23 4.89 -5.46
N SER A 68 -2.49 5.04 -5.09
CA SER A 68 -3.59 4.25 -5.60
C SER A 68 -4.06 4.78 -6.95
N LEU A 69 -4.57 3.89 -7.79
CA LEU A 69 -5.21 4.19 -9.06
C LEU A 69 -6.67 4.60 -8.83
N TYR A 70 -7.19 5.43 -9.73
CA TYR A 70 -8.58 5.87 -9.68
C TYR A 70 -9.52 4.70 -10.02
N ALA A 71 -10.69 4.69 -9.36
CA ALA A 71 -11.74 3.70 -9.53
C ALA A 71 -11.41 2.24 -9.10
N GLY A 72 -10.26 2.00 -8.45
CA GLY A 72 -9.92 0.71 -7.84
C GLY A 72 -9.58 -0.40 -8.84
N ALA A 73 -9.29 -1.60 -8.32
CA ALA A 73 -8.71 -2.70 -9.11
C ALA A 73 -9.63 -3.21 -10.24
N ALA A 74 -10.94 -3.17 -10.03
CA ALA A 74 -11.94 -3.60 -11.02
C ALA A 74 -11.96 -2.71 -12.28
N HIS A 75 -11.42 -1.49 -12.19
CA HIS A 75 -11.35 -0.53 -13.30
C HIS A 75 -9.90 -0.15 -13.63
N GLY A 76 -8.95 -1.03 -13.30
CA GLY A 76 -7.54 -0.84 -13.63
C GLY A 76 -7.32 -0.75 -15.16
N PRO A 77 -6.36 0.06 -15.62
CA PRO A 77 -6.08 0.24 -17.05
C PRO A 77 -5.46 -1.01 -17.70
N SER A 78 -4.88 -1.92 -16.91
CA SER A 78 -4.32 -3.18 -17.37
C SER A 78 -4.32 -4.22 -16.24
N PRO A 79 -4.20 -5.53 -16.55
CA PRO A 79 -4.10 -6.58 -15.54
C PRO A 79 -2.90 -6.44 -14.60
N THR A 80 -1.81 -5.82 -15.07
CA THR A 80 -0.59 -5.61 -14.28
C THR A 80 -0.68 -4.39 -13.37
N ALA A 81 -1.59 -3.45 -13.62
CA ALA A 81 -1.66 -2.20 -12.88
C ALA A 81 -2.25 -2.40 -11.47
N GLY A 82 -3.17 -3.36 -11.30
CA GLY A 82 -3.92 -3.53 -10.05
C GLY A 82 -4.66 -2.25 -9.67
N GLU A 83 -4.54 -1.83 -8.41
CA GLU A 83 -5.05 -0.56 -7.91
C GLU A 83 -4.04 0.30 -7.15
N VAL A 84 -2.80 -0.15 -6.99
CA VAL A 84 -1.76 0.59 -6.27
C VAL A 84 -0.39 0.34 -6.88
N LEU A 85 0.46 1.37 -6.87
CA LEU A 85 1.88 1.28 -7.17
C LEU A 85 2.69 1.82 -5.99
N ILE A 86 3.56 0.99 -5.45
CA ILE A 86 4.55 1.37 -4.43
C ILE A 86 5.96 1.29 -5.02
N MET A 87 6.78 2.28 -4.67
CA MET A 87 8.21 2.29 -4.94
C MET A 87 8.98 2.30 -3.62
N LEU A 88 9.77 1.25 -3.39
CA LEU A 88 10.73 1.18 -2.30
C LEU A 88 12.10 1.63 -2.80
N GLY A 89 12.78 2.46 -2.03
CA GLY A 89 14.16 2.88 -2.28
C GLY A 89 15.09 2.31 -1.22
N GLY A 90 16.23 1.78 -1.66
CA GLY A 90 17.26 1.26 -0.77
C GLY A 90 18.67 1.57 -1.26
N PRO A 91 19.70 1.36 -0.41
CA PRO A 91 21.08 1.63 -0.75
C PRO A 91 21.67 0.60 -1.71
N ASN A 92 21.14 -0.62 -1.69
CA ASN A 92 21.60 -1.71 -2.54
C ASN A 92 20.41 -2.57 -3.01
N PRO A 93 20.59 -3.38 -4.06
CA PRO A 93 19.51 -4.22 -4.60
C PRO A 93 19.08 -5.34 -3.65
N ALA A 94 19.95 -5.77 -2.72
CA ALA A 94 19.66 -6.85 -1.79
C ALA A 94 18.64 -6.40 -0.72
N GLU A 95 18.81 -5.22 -0.14
CA GLU A 95 17.86 -4.60 0.79
C GLU A 95 16.50 -4.36 0.13
N VAL A 96 16.52 -3.85 -1.10
CA VAL A 96 15.28 -3.66 -1.87
C VAL A 96 14.57 -4.98 -2.11
N ARG A 97 15.31 -6.05 -2.43
CA ARG A 97 14.72 -7.38 -2.64
C ARG A 97 14.16 -7.94 -1.34
N ALA A 98 14.88 -7.84 -0.23
CA ALA A 98 14.40 -8.24 1.09
C ALA A 98 13.12 -7.48 1.48
N GLY A 99 13.06 -6.18 1.21
CA GLY A 99 11.86 -5.37 1.42
C GLY A 99 10.68 -5.82 0.55
N LEU A 100 10.92 -6.12 -0.73
CA LEU A 100 9.88 -6.65 -1.62
C LEU A 100 9.38 -8.04 -1.20
N ASP A 101 10.28 -8.94 -0.81
CA ASP A 101 9.92 -10.28 -0.33
C ASP A 101 9.07 -10.17 0.95
N ALA A 102 9.40 -9.25 1.86
CA ALA A 102 8.58 -8.95 3.03
C ALA A 102 7.19 -8.38 2.65
N MET A 103 7.11 -7.52 1.63
CA MET A 103 5.84 -7.02 1.14
C MET A 103 4.96 -8.15 0.57
N VAL A 104 5.53 -9.01 -0.28
CA VAL A 104 4.82 -10.14 -0.87
C VAL A 104 4.29 -11.07 0.22
N ALA A 105 5.12 -11.43 1.20
CA ALA A 105 4.72 -12.27 2.32
C ALA A 105 3.55 -11.66 3.12
N HIS A 106 3.55 -10.34 3.36
CA HIS A 106 2.48 -9.65 4.07
C HIS A 106 1.20 -9.45 3.26
N ILE A 107 1.31 -9.31 1.94
CA ILE A 107 0.14 -9.23 1.06
C ILE A 107 -0.54 -10.61 1.02
N GLU A 108 0.22 -11.69 0.81
CA GLU A 108 -0.35 -13.02 0.64
C GLU A 108 -0.87 -13.63 1.95
N ASN A 109 -0.18 -13.39 3.09
CA ASN A 109 -0.46 -14.07 4.35
C ASN A 109 -0.81 -13.13 5.52
N GLY A 110 -0.81 -11.81 5.31
CA GLY A 110 -0.99 -10.83 6.36
C GLY A 110 -2.38 -10.20 6.38
N ALA A 111 -2.44 -8.88 6.20
CA ALA A 111 -3.70 -8.15 6.26
C ALA A 111 -4.57 -8.48 5.04
N ALA A 112 -5.82 -8.83 5.27
CA ALA A 112 -6.77 -9.15 4.21
C ALA A 112 -8.10 -8.46 4.47
N PHE A 113 -8.84 -8.23 3.40
CA PHE A 113 -10.18 -7.68 3.49
C PHE A 113 -11.18 -8.77 3.82
N GLN A 114 -12.26 -8.40 4.51
CA GLN A 114 -13.36 -9.30 4.83
C GLN A 114 -14.62 -8.89 4.10
N TRP A 115 -15.40 -9.87 3.65
CA TRP A 115 -16.73 -9.62 3.11
C TRP A 115 -17.67 -9.13 4.22
N ALA A 116 -18.30 -7.97 3.99
CA ALA A 116 -19.21 -7.36 4.94
C ALA A 116 -20.58 -8.06 5.01
N ASN A 117 -21.02 -8.73 3.94
CA ASN A 117 -22.33 -9.41 3.84
C ASN A 117 -22.24 -10.69 2.99
N ASP A 118 -23.12 -11.66 3.26
CA ASP A 118 -23.19 -12.98 2.59
C ASP A 118 -23.46 -12.93 1.07
N ALA A 119 -24.01 -11.80 0.59
CA ALA A 119 -24.49 -11.64 -0.79
C ALA A 119 -23.40 -11.27 -1.80
N GLU A 120 -22.15 -11.02 -1.38
CA GLU A 120 -20.99 -10.66 -2.24
C GLU A 120 -21.23 -9.45 -3.20
N LYS A 121 -22.37 -8.76 -3.07
CA LYS A 121 -22.84 -7.70 -3.98
C LYS A 121 -22.77 -6.30 -3.40
N HIS A 122 -22.67 -6.17 -2.08
CA HIS A 122 -22.60 -4.88 -1.40
C HIS A 122 -21.26 -4.72 -0.68
N ARG A 123 -20.33 -4.04 -1.36
CA ARG A 123 -19.46 -3.06 -0.70
C ARG A 123 -20.40 -1.93 -0.24
N LEU A 124 -20.49 -1.66 1.06
CA LEU A 124 -21.55 -0.82 1.66
C LEU A 124 -21.89 0.45 0.82
N PRO A 125 -23.17 0.69 0.47
CA PRO A 125 -23.58 1.86 -0.31
C PRO A 125 -23.66 3.10 0.59
N GLY A 126 -23.03 4.21 0.16
CA GLY A 126 -23.14 5.51 0.83
C GLY A 126 -21.94 5.96 1.66
N ALA A 127 -20.89 5.15 1.76
CA ALA A 127 -19.56 5.58 2.19
C ALA A 127 -18.61 5.36 1.01
N CYS A 128 -17.87 6.40 0.58
CA CYS A 128 -16.67 6.19 -0.24
C CYS A 128 -15.89 5.03 0.38
N GLY A 129 -15.75 3.93 -0.38
CA GLY A 129 -15.60 2.57 0.14
C GLY A 129 -14.71 2.45 1.37
N PHE A 130 -15.33 2.42 2.56
CA PHE A 130 -14.66 2.02 3.79
C PHE A 130 -14.44 0.51 3.74
N ARG A 131 -13.30 0.14 3.18
CA ARG A 131 -12.74 -1.19 3.32
C ARG A 131 -12.09 -1.17 4.71
N VAL A 132 -12.66 -1.86 5.70
CA VAL A 132 -12.08 -1.89 7.04
C VAL A 132 -10.91 -2.87 7.00
N PRO A 133 -9.64 -2.45 7.14
CA PRO A 133 -8.55 -3.39 7.28
C PRO A 133 -8.73 -4.09 8.63
N VAL A 134 -9.03 -5.39 8.62
CA VAL A 134 -8.83 -6.22 9.82
C VAL A 134 -7.36 -6.63 9.78
N LEU A 135 -6.58 -6.03 10.67
CA LEU A 135 -5.17 -6.38 10.84
C LEU A 135 -5.12 -7.79 11.47
N ILE A 136 -4.99 -8.83 10.66
CA ILE A 136 -4.73 -10.20 11.14
C ILE A 136 -3.22 -10.33 11.36
N SER A 137 -2.71 -9.69 12.41
CA SER A 137 -1.47 -10.14 13.07
C SER A 137 -1.15 -9.29 14.30
N HIS A 138 -0.69 -10.00 15.33
CA HIS A 138 -0.06 -9.50 16.54
C HIS A 138 0.96 -8.38 16.23
N GLN A 139 0.65 -7.12 16.58
CA GLN A 139 1.69 -6.09 16.73
C GLN A 139 2.14 -6.05 18.19
N PRO A 140 3.46 -6.08 18.50
CA PRO A 140 3.92 -5.81 19.84
C PRO A 140 3.56 -4.35 20.23
N PRO A 141 2.99 -4.13 21.43
CA PRO A 141 2.56 -2.80 21.85
C PRO A 141 3.79 -1.91 22.07
N GLY A 142 4.00 -0.90 21.22
CA GLY A 142 5.04 0.10 21.51
C GLY A 142 5.58 0.97 20.37
N SER A 143 5.21 0.77 19.10
CA SER A 143 5.79 1.61 18.04
C SER A 143 5.16 3.01 18.02
N ARG A 144 5.98 4.03 18.31
CA ARG A 144 5.65 5.48 18.33
C ARG A 144 5.04 6.03 17.02
N LEU A 145 4.91 5.22 15.97
CA LEU A 145 4.43 5.60 14.64
C LEU A 145 2.91 5.46 14.45
N ALA A 146 2.20 4.65 15.26
CA ALA A 146 0.73 4.58 15.23
C ALA A 146 0.07 5.95 15.49
N ILE A 147 0.70 6.78 16.33
CA ILE A 147 0.23 8.13 16.65
C ILE A 147 0.45 9.08 15.45
N ARG A 148 1.55 8.91 14.69
CA ARG A 148 1.85 9.75 13.51
C ARG A 148 0.92 9.44 12.33
N TRP A 149 0.51 8.18 12.19
CA TRP A 149 -0.49 7.72 11.22
C TRP A 149 -1.87 8.33 11.44
N ARG A 150 -2.37 8.34 12.68
CA ARG A 150 -3.66 8.96 13.03
C ARG A 150 -3.67 10.46 12.70
N ILE A 151 -2.54 11.14 12.87
CA ILE A 151 -2.38 12.58 12.55
C ILE A 151 -2.35 12.82 11.02
N TRP A 152 -1.65 11.99 10.26
CA TRP A 152 -1.59 12.11 8.79
C TRP A 152 -2.94 11.82 8.14
N TRP A 153 -3.63 10.77 8.60
CA TRP A 153 -4.97 10.41 8.11
C TRP A 153 -6.01 11.47 8.45
N HIS A 154 -6.00 12.03 9.68
CA HIS A 154 -6.85 13.17 10.04
C HIS A 154 -6.55 14.43 9.21
N ARG A 155 -5.29 14.73 8.91
CA ARG A 155 -4.91 15.90 8.10
C ARG A 155 -5.30 15.77 6.63
N ARG A 156 -5.36 14.56 6.09
CA ARG A 156 -5.73 14.31 4.68
C ARG A 156 -7.24 14.36 4.44
N TRP A 157 -8.06 14.03 5.45
CA TRP A 157 -9.51 13.87 5.29
C TRP A 157 -10.39 14.85 6.11
N LYS A 158 -9.82 15.71 6.97
CA LYS A 158 -10.53 16.89 7.50
C LYS A 158 -10.14 18.17 6.74
N ARG A 159 -10.77 18.40 5.59
CA ARG A 159 -11.09 19.77 5.16
C ARG A 159 -12.59 19.98 5.39
N PRO A 160 -13.02 21.07 6.06
CA PRO A 160 -14.44 21.30 6.32
C PRO A 160 -15.18 21.48 4.99
N MET A 161 -16.30 20.77 4.89
CA MET A 161 -17.33 20.88 3.88
C MET A 161 -17.95 22.29 3.99
N ALA A 162 -17.30 23.30 3.41
CA ALA A 162 -17.75 24.69 3.50
C ALA A 162 -17.40 25.44 2.21
N LEU A 163 -17.89 24.96 1.06
CA LEU A 163 -18.12 25.80 -0.12
C LEU A 163 -18.96 25.04 -1.17
N MET A 164 -20.25 24.81 -0.88
CA MET A 164 -21.20 24.39 -1.92
C MET A 164 -22.64 24.79 -1.53
N GLN A 165 -22.83 26.10 -1.35
CA GLN A 165 -24.11 26.77 -1.54
C GLN A 165 -23.82 28.12 -2.18
N ARG A 166 -23.87 28.16 -3.51
CA ARG A 166 -24.39 29.26 -4.33
C ARG A 166 -24.88 28.66 -5.64
#